data_AF-A0A3C1DJJ2-F1
#
_entry.id   AF-A0A3C1DJJ2-F1
#
_cell.length_a   1.000
_cell.length_b   1.000
_cell.length_c   1.000
_cell.angle_alpha   90.00
_cell.angle_beta   90.00
_cell.angle_gamma   90.00
#
_symmetry.space_group_name_H-M   'P 1'
#
loop_
_entity.id
_entity.type
_entity.pdbx_description
1 polymer ?
#
loop_
_entity_poly.entity_id
_entity_poly.type
_entity_poly.pdbx_seq_one_letter_code
_entity_poly.pdbx_strand_id
1 'polypeptide(L)'
;MTTPSTHPAVWCDFNAGGWSGRPDDDCYYVLDRERLKDLKAKAGMKVFLYDDESADGKEVVGIEAELVEDRDSLIAKPLEGAFYHGPRFW
;
A
#
# COMPACT_ATOMS: atom_id res chain seq x y z
N MET A 1 -9.72 8.22 -3.16
CA MET A 1 -9.18 8.79 -4.42
C MET A 1 -10.09 8.40 -5.58
N THR A 2 -10.29 9.26 -6.59
CA THR A 2 -11.06 8.91 -7.80
C THR A 2 -10.19 8.59 -9.00
N THR A 3 -8.88 8.84 -8.90
CA THR A 3 -7.91 8.61 -9.97
C THR A 3 -7.00 7.45 -9.58
N PRO A 4 -6.71 6.52 -10.50
CA PRO A 4 -5.69 5.49 -10.32
C PRO A 4 -4.33 6.07 -9.91
N SER A 5 -3.64 5.42 -8.99
CA SER A 5 -2.27 5.83 -8.61
C SER A 5 -1.29 5.62 -9.76
N THR A 6 -0.27 6.46 -9.84
CA THR A 6 0.87 6.26 -10.77
C THR A 6 2.06 5.55 -10.10
N HIS A 7 1.94 5.20 -8.83
CA HIS A 7 3.03 4.57 -8.07
C HIS A 7 3.05 3.05 -8.23
N PRO A 8 4.22 2.39 -8.04
CA PRO A 8 4.32 0.94 -8.11
C PRO A 8 3.36 0.26 -7.13
N ALA A 9 2.59 -0.71 -7.63
CA ALA A 9 1.67 -1.49 -6.83
C ALA A 9 2.40 -2.55 -5.99
N VAL A 10 2.07 -2.62 -4.71
CA VAL A 10 2.54 -3.60 -3.73
C VAL A 10 1.33 -4.17 -3.02
N TRP A 11 1.19 -5.50 -3.04
CA TRP A 11 0.10 -6.16 -2.35
C TRP A 11 0.28 -6.04 -0.82
N CYS A 12 -0.81 -5.83 -0.11
CA CYS A 12 -0.87 -5.70 1.33
C CYS A 12 -2.20 -6.24 1.86
N ASP A 13 -2.14 -7.12 2.87
CA ASP A 13 -3.32 -7.50 3.64
C ASP A 13 -3.66 -6.40 4.66
N PHE A 14 -4.67 -5.59 4.35
CA PHE A 14 -5.11 -4.50 5.21
C PHE A 14 -5.71 -4.98 6.54
N ASN A 15 -6.09 -6.26 6.67
CA ASN A 15 -6.69 -6.80 7.89
C ASN A 15 -5.65 -7.17 8.96
N ALA A 16 -4.38 -7.33 8.59
CA ALA A 16 -3.33 -7.79 9.48
C ALA A 16 -2.77 -6.71 10.44
N GLY A 17 -2.96 -5.42 10.13
CA GLY A 17 -2.30 -4.31 10.84
C GLY A 17 -3.17 -3.48 11.80
N GLY A 18 -4.50 -3.65 11.78
CA GLY A 18 -5.41 -2.64 12.34
C GLY A 18 -5.51 -1.41 11.42
N TRP A 19 -6.70 -0.80 11.38
CA TRP A 19 -7.09 0.11 10.30
C TRP A 19 -7.62 1.43 10.85
N SER A 20 -7.10 2.57 10.39
CA SER A 20 -7.83 3.84 10.51
C SER A 20 -7.79 4.74 9.28
N GLY A 21 -6.80 4.55 8.37
CA GLY A 21 -6.61 5.46 7.24
C GLY A 21 -6.25 6.89 7.66
N ARG A 22 -5.81 7.09 8.91
CA ARG A 22 -5.40 8.41 9.40
C ARG A 22 -3.88 8.57 9.35
N PRO A 23 -3.37 9.76 8.99
CA PRO A 23 -1.93 10.02 8.92
C PRO A 23 -1.25 10.06 10.31
N ASP A 24 -2.02 10.19 11.38
CA ASP A 24 -1.59 10.19 12.78
C ASP A 24 -1.70 8.81 13.46
N ASP A 25 -2.12 7.79 12.72
CA ASP A 25 -2.16 6.43 13.23
C ASP A 25 -0.80 5.73 13.01
N ASP A 26 -0.32 5.04 14.05
CA ASP A 26 0.88 4.20 14.02
C ASP A 26 0.60 2.84 13.35
N CYS A 27 -0.36 2.80 12.42
CA CYS A 27 -0.65 1.62 11.62
C CYS A 27 0.45 1.42 10.57
N TYR A 28 1.17 0.30 10.71
CA TYR A 28 2.22 -0.10 9.78
C TYR A 28 1.79 -1.35 9.02
N TYR A 29 1.93 -1.29 7.71
CA TYR A 29 1.57 -2.40 6.85
C TYR A 29 2.77 -3.31 6.59
N VAL A 30 2.58 -4.61 6.80
CA VAL A 30 3.55 -5.63 6.39
C VAL A 30 3.42 -5.83 4.88
N LEU A 31 4.54 -5.72 4.19
CA LEU A 31 4.60 -5.73 2.73
C LEU A 31 5.18 -7.04 2.20
N ASP A 32 4.77 -7.42 0.99
CA ASP A 32 5.40 -8.52 0.27
C ASP A 32 6.90 -8.25 0.02
N ARG A 33 7.75 -9.03 0.69
CA ARG A 33 9.21 -8.89 0.66
C ARG A 33 9.81 -9.21 -0.71
N GLU A 34 9.21 -10.11 -1.48
CA GLU A 34 9.70 -10.45 -2.82
C GLU A 34 9.44 -9.28 -3.76
N ARG A 35 8.22 -8.74 -3.71
CA ARG A 35 7.86 -7.55 -4.48
C ARG A 35 8.74 -6.34 -4.17
N LEU A 36 9.06 -6.11 -2.90
CA LEU A 36 9.98 -5.03 -2.51
C LEU A 36 11.40 -5.21 -3.07
N LYS A 37 11.91 -6.45 -3.12
CA LYS A 37 13.22 -6.73 -3.71
C LYS A 37 13.24 -6.45 -5.21
N ASP A 38 12.21 -6.89 -5.94
CA ASP A 38 12.08 -6.66 -7.37
C ASP A 38 12.01 -5.17 -7.72
N LEU A 39 11.30 -4.40 -6.90
CA LEU A 39 11.22 -2.95 -7.02
C LEU A 39 12.51 -2.22 -6.63
N LYS A 40 13.51 -2.92 -6.08
CA LYS A 40 14.69 -2.33 -5.41
C LYS A 40 14.25 -1.24 -4.43
N ALA A 41 13.22 -1.57 -3.65
CA ALA A 41 12.54 -0.66 -2.76
C ALA A 41 13.51 -0.06 -1.72
N LYS A 42 13.33 1.23 -1.43
CA LYS A 42 14.08 1.98 -0.42
C LYS A 42 13.14 2.95 0.29
N ALA A 43 13.53 3.36 1.50
CA ALA A 43 12.82 4.41 2.22
C ALA A 43 12.70 5.69 1.37
N GLY A 44 11.58 6.39 1.50
CA GLY A 44 11.22 7.56 0.70
C GLY A 44 10.55 7.25 -0.64
N MET A 45 10.45 5.98 -1.04
CA MET A 45 9.69 5.60 -2.23
C MET A 45 8.19 5.64 -1.95
N LYS A 46 7.44 6.23 -2.89
CA LYS A 46 5.97 6.16 -2.90
C LYS A 46 5.52 4.90 -3.62
N VAL A 47 4.56 4.21 -3.03
CA VAL A 47 3.96 2.95 -3.52
C VAL A 47 2.43 3.05 -3.42
N PHE A 48 1.74 2.22 -4.20
CA PHE A 48 0.31 1.99 -4.04
C PHE A 48 0.12 0.65 -3.34
N LEU A 49 -0.33 0.68 -2.09
CA LEU A 49 -0.72 -0.53 -1.38
C LEU A 49 -2.10 -0.95 -1.86
N TYR A 50 -2.27 -2.23 -2.15
CA TYR A 50 -3.57 -2.75 -2.57
C TYR A 50 -3.89 -4.11 -1.96
N ASP A 51 -5.19 -4.39 -1.87
CA ASP A 51 -5.75 -5.72 -1.64
C ASP A 51 -6.87 -5.97 -2.66
N ASP A 52 -7.13 -7.24 -2.93
CA ASP A 52 -8.14 -7.66 -3.89
C ASP A 52 -9.53 -7.65 -3.25
N GLU A 53 -10.46 -6.83 -3.76
CA GLU A 53 -11.85 -6.80 -3.29
C GLU A 53 -12.71 -7.86 -3.97
N SER A 54 -12.41 -8.17 -5.24
CA SER A 54 -13.15 -9.16 -6.01
C SER A 54 -12.39 -10.49 -6.11
N ALA A 55 -13.13 -11.60 -6.06
CA ALA A 55 -12.55 -12.95 -6.20
C ALA A 55 -11.88 -13.18 -7.58
N ASP A 56 -12.23 -12.38 -8.59
CA ASP A 56 -11.61 -12.40 -9.91
C ASP A 56 -10.40 -11.45 -10.06
N GLY A 57 -10.03 -10.73 -8.99
CA GLY A 57 -8.87 -9.85 -8.92
C GLY A 57 -8.95 -8.63 -9.84
N LYS A 58 -10.15 -8.25 -10.28
CA LYS A 58 -10.36 -7.09 -11.15
C LYS A 58 -10.65 -5.82 -10.39
N GLU A 59 -11.13 -5.91 -9.16
CA GLU A 59 -11.36 -4.77 -8.28
C GLU A 59 -10.44 -4.84 -7.07
N VAL A 60 -9.92 -3.68 -6.71
CA VAL A 60 -8.96 -3.52 -5.62
C VAL A 60 -9.36 -2.35 -4.75
N VAL A 61 -9.06 -2.50 -3.47
CA VAL A 61 -8.97 -1.38 -2.52
C VAL A 61 -7.52 -1.03 -2.36
N GLY A 62 -7.20 0.25 -2.23
CA GLY A 62 -5.83 0.64 -1.98
C GLY A 62 -5.60 2.08 -1.57
N ILE A 63 -4.37 2.38 -1.19
CA ILE A 63 -3.97 3.70 -0.75
C ILE A 63 -2.53 3.96 -1.16
N GLU A 64 -2.20 5.21 -1.45
CA GLU A 64 -0.82 5.60 -1.65
C GLU A 64 -0.11 5.66 -0.30
N ALA A 65 1.12 5.17 -0.25
CA ALA A 65 1.93 5.15 0.95
C ALA A 65 3.38 5.47 0.62
N GLU A 66 4.12 5.93 1.62
CA GLU A 66 5.57 6.09 1.57
C GLU A 66 6.24 4.97 2.33
N LEU A 67 7.27 4.37 1.74
CA LEU A 67 8.11 3.41 2.43
C LEU A 67 8.99 4.13 3.45
N VAL A 68 8.97 3.66 4.69
CA VAL A 68 9.82 4.14 5.78
C VAL A 68 10.61 2.97 6.34
N GLU A 69 11.79 3.26 6.88
CA GLU A 69 12.63 2.27 7.54
C GLU A 69 12.31 2.23 9.03
N ASP A 70 12.00 1.05 9.55
CA ASP A 70 11.84 0.77 10.97
C ASP A 70 12.56 -0.53 11.31
N ARG A 71 13.49 -0.47 12.28
CA ARG A 71 14.21 -1.64 12.83
C ARG A 71 14.71 -2.61 11.74
N ASP A 72 15.42 -2.07 10.74
CA ASP A 72 15.98 -2.79 9.59
C ASP A 72 14.94 -3.41 8.62
N SER A 73 13.68 -2.98 8.69
CA SER A 73 12.60 -3.38 7.80
C SER A 73 12.01 -2.18 7.08
N LEU A 74 11.57 -2.39 5.83
CA LEU A 74 10.73 -1.42 5.13
C LEU A 74 9.27 -1.70 5.46
N ILE A 75 8.60 -0.67 5.96
CA ILE A 75 7.16 -0.64 6.20
C ILE A 75 6.56 0.51 5.38
N ALA A 76 5.24 0.51 5.19
CA ALA A 76 4.56 1.57 4.47
C ALA A 76 3.72 2.43 5.42
N LYS A 77 3.90 3.74 5.32
CA LYS A 77 3.07 4.75 5.98
C LYS A 77 2.11 5.36 4.97
N PRO A 78 0.78 5.31 5.18
CA PRO A 78 -0.19 5.95 4.29
C PRO A 78 0.11 7.43 4.06
N LEU A 79 -0.01 7.87 2.80
CA LEU A 79 -0.11 9.27 2.47
C LEU A 79 -1.51 9.77 2.82
N GLU A 80 -1.62 11.02 3.27
CA GLU A 80 -2.90 11.65 3.59
C GLU A 80 -3.85 11.54 2.38
N GLY A 81 -4.98 10.85 2.55
CA GLY A 81 -5.90 10.62 1.45
C GLY A 81 -6.99 9.58 1.76
N ALA A 82 -8.00 9.55 0.89
CA ALA A 82 -9.04 8.53 0.90
C ALA A 82 -8.60 7.32 0.08
N PHE A 83 -9.00 6.12 0.51
CA PHE A 83 -8.80 4.88 -0.24
C PHE A 83 -9.35 5.00 -1.68
N TYR A 84 -8.64 4.34 -2.60
CA TYR A 84 -9.14 3.99 -3.92
C TYR A 84 -9.95 2.69 -3.79
N HIS A 85 -11.12 2.67 -4.42
CA HIS A 85 -11.91 1.48 -4.63
C HIS A 85 -12.28 1.46 -6.11
N GLY A 86 -11.94 0.37 -6.80
CA GLY A 86 -12.30 0.25 -8.21
C GLY A 86 -11.40 -0.69 -8.99
N PRO A 87 -11.41 -0.58 -10.33
CA PRO A 87 -10.68 -1.49 -11.20
C PRO A 87 -9.17 -1.48 -10.96
N ARG A 88 -8.54 -2.64 -11.06
CA ARG A 88 -7.08 -2.77 -11.17
C ARG A 88 -6.59 -2.04 -12.41
N PHE A 89 -5.48 -1.31 -12.29
CA PHE A 89 -5.03 -0.33 -13.30
C PHE A 89 -3.55 -0.45 -13.70
N TRP A 90 -2.90 -1.55 -13.34
CA TRP A 90 -1.51 -1.88 -13.69
C TRP A 90 -1.42 -3.16 -14.52
#